data_AF-A0A1F7BFT7-F1
#
_entry.id   AF-A0A1F7BFT7-F1
#
_cell.length_a   1.000
_cell.length_b   1.000
_cell.length_c   1.000
_cell.angle_alpha   90.00
_cell.angle_beta   90.00
_cell.angle_gamma   90.00
#
_symmetry.space_group_name_H-M   'P 1'
#
loop_
_entity.id
_entity.type
_entity.pdbx_description
1 polymer ?
#
loop_
_entity_poly.entity_id
_entity_poly.type
_entity_poly.pdbx_seq_one_letter_code
_entity_poly.pdbx_strand_id
1 'polypeptide(L)'
;MNRALFRNRYRVASHRKRETDYAASTCYFVTICTKDRMPWFGEIRNGIMGLSDVGCVIREEWERNAILRPDIQLGLSVIMPNHIHGIMYIDAVEIDRWSISPRSIQQSISGAVASCIPLARRRAGELGSIIAQFKGACTKHISAMGYTDFAWQRNYHDHIIRDKYAYNAIEQYIVENPRRFESGESYDQPWVYLQEIDQRSISTR
;
A
#
# COMPACT_ATOMS: atom_id res chain seq x y z
N MET A 1 -14.70 27.18 -4.53
CA MET A 1 -14.91 26.00 -5.42
C MET A 1 -13.57 25.59 -5.98
N ASN A 2 -12.97 24.51 -5.50
CA ASN A 2 -11.68 24.03 -5.99
C ASN A 2 -11.82 22.55 -6.36
N ARG A 3 -12.20 22.27 -7.60
CA ARG A 3 -12.37 20.91 -8.14
C ARG A 3 -11.09 20.52 -8.88
N ALA A 4 -10.21 19.78 -8.21
CA ALA A 4 -9.03 19.18 -8.82
C ALA A 4 -9.42 17.92 -9.65
N LEU A 5 -10.22 18.11 -10.71
CA LEU A 5 -10.60 17.05 -11.64
C LEU A 5 -9.91 17.27 -12.98
N PHE A 6 -9.01 16.36 -13.36
CA PHE A 6 -8.55 16.23 -14.75
C PHE A 6 -8.90 14.82 -15.26
N ARG A 7 -9.83 14.75 -16.23
CA ARG A 7 -10.32 13.50 -16.86
C ARG A 7 -10.98 12.47 -15.92
N ASN A 8 -11.82 12.91 -14.98
CA ASN A 8 -12.58 12.03 -14.06
C ASN A 8 -11.73 11.01 -13.26
N ARG A 9 -10.43 11.27 -13.08
CA ARG A 9 -9.56 10.44 -12.24
C ARG A 9 -9.00 11.27 -11.09
N TYR A 10 -9.24 10.82 -9.86
CA TYR A 10 -8.57 11.34 -8.68
C TYR A 10 -7.10 10.90 -8.75
N ARG A 11 -6.21 11.87 -9.01
CA ARG A 11 -4.77 11.67 -8.96
C ARG A 11 -4.30 12.10 -7.57
N VAL A 12 -3.79 11.18 -6.77
CA VAL A 12 -2.87 11.56 -5.69
C VAL A 12 -1.62 12.08 -6.41
N ALA A 13 -1.31 13.36 -6.23
CA ALA A 13 -0.16 13.97 -6.88
C ALA A 13 1.09 13.21 -6.41
N SER A 14 1.90 12.72 -7.35
CA SER A 14 3.24 12.25 -7.02
C SER A 14 3.98 13.44 -6.41
N HIS A 15 4.23 13.42 -5.10
CA HIS A 15 5.26 14.23 -4.48
C HIS A 15 6.59 13.68 -4.99
N ARG A 16 6.94 14.02 -6.23
CA ARG A 16 8.25 13.69 -6.81
C ARG A 16 9.26 14.42 -5.94
N LYS A 17 9.85 13.69 -4.98
CA LYS A 17 11.15 14.04 -4.43
C LYS A 17 12.09 13.96 -5.64
N ARG A 18 12.34 15.13 -6.23
CA ARG A 18 13.31 15.30 -7.31
C ARG A 18 14.64 14.79 -6.74
N GLU A 19 15.21 13.77 -7.39
CA GLU A 19 16.63 13.47 -7.29
C GLU A 19 17.13 13.16 -5.86
N THR A 20 16.48 12.23 -5.14
CA THR A 20 17.04 11.77 -3.86
C THR A 20 17.75 10.44 -4.02
N ASP A 21 18.98 10.42 -3.52
CA ASP A 21 19.80 9.26 -3.27
C ASP A 21 18.97 8.10 -2.67
N TYR A 22 18.78 7.03 -3.44
CA TYR A 22 18.02 5.84 -3.02
C TYR A 22 18.66 5.14 -1.81
N ALA A 23 19.84 5.58 -1.37
CA ALA A 23 20.58 5.01 -0.24
C ALA A 23 19.90 5.20 1.12
N ALA A 24 19.07 6.24 1.32
CA ALA A 24 18.51 6.58 2.63
C ALA A 24 17.09 6.03 2.90
N SER A 25 16.37 5.58 1.87
CA SER A 25 14.96 5.20 1.95
C SER A 25 14.64 4.02 1.05
N THR A 26 14.00 2.97 1.59
CA THR A 26 13.65 1.78 0.81
C THR A 26 12.30 1.98 0.11
N CYS A 27 12.28 1.77 -1.20
CA CYS A 27 11.08 1.89 -2.03
C CYS A 27 10.47 0.51 -2.28
N TYR A 28 9.18 0.35 -1.95
CA TYR A 28 8.43 -0.89 -2.10
C TYR A 28 7.25 -0.70 -3.05
N PHE A 29 7.06 -1.65 -3.96
CA PHE A 29 5.77 -1.91 -4.58
C PHE A 29 5.03 -2.95 -3.77
N VAL A 30 3.81 -2.67 -3.36
CA VAL A 30 3.00 -3.55 -2.51
C VAL A 30 1.68 -3.88 -3.17
N THR A 31 1.21 -5.09 -2.94
CA THR A 31 -0.11 -5.58 -3.35
C THR A 31 -0.82 -6.20 -2.15
N ILE A 32 -2.02 -5.74 -1.87
CA ILE A 32 -2.82 -6.20 -0.72
C ILE A 32 -4.18 -6.65 -1.22
N CYS A 33 -4.47 -7.95 -1.10
CA CYS A 33 -5.68 -8.58 -1.62
C CYS A 33 -6.71 -8.86 -0.53
N THR A 34 -7.98 -8.77 -0.89
CA THR A 34 -9.09 -9.33 -0.11
C THR A 34 -8.97 -10.86 -0.06
N LYS A 35 -9.62 -11.47 0.93
CA LYS A 35 -9.71 -12.92 1.05
C LYS A 35 -10.43 -13.48 -0.18
N ASP A 36 -9.88 -14.56 -0.73
CA ASP A 36 -10.39 -15.27 -1.92
C ASP A 36 -10.61 -14.35 -3.13
N ARG A 37 -9.94 -13.19 -3.15
CA ARG A 37 -10.06 -12.17 -4.20
C ARG A 37 -11.50 -11.70 -4.45
N MET A 38 -12.31 -11.67 -3.39
CA MET A 38 -13.68 -11.13 -3.44
C MET A 38 -13.69 -9.63 -3.79
N PRO A 39 -14.54 -9.18 -4.73
CA PRO A 39 -14.55 -7.80 -5.26
C PRO A 39 -15.20 -6.78 -4.32
N TRP A 40 -14.74 -6.72 -3.07
CA TRP A 40 -15.30 -5.84 -2.04
C TRP A 40 -15.13 -4.35 -2.34
N PHE A 41 -14.09 -3.95 -3.07
CA PHE A 41 -13.72 -2.54 -3.25
C PHE A 41 -14.51 -1.85 -4.36
N GLY A 42 -15.29 -2.61 -5.12
CA GLY A 42 -16.14 -2.10 -6.20
C GLY A 42 -15.94 -2.86 -7.48
N GLU A 43 -16.15 -2.18 -8.61
CA GLU A 43 -16.13 -2.79 -9.94
C GLU A 43 -15.51 -1.85 -10.96
N ILE A 44 -15.02 -2.40 -12.07
CA ILE A 44 -14.49 -1.62 -13.19
C ILE A 44 -15.51 -1.63 -14.32
N ARG A 45 -15.80 -0.44 -14.86
CA ARG A 45 -16.66 -0.27 -16.04
C ARG A 45 -16.05 0.75 -16.99
N ASN A 46 -15.92 0.39 -18.27
CA ASN A 46 -15.23 1.16 -19.32
C ASN A 46 -13.82 1.61 -18.92
N GLY A 47 -13.08 0.75 -18.22
CA GLY A 47 -11.71 0.97 -17.77
C GLY A 47 -11.59 1.96 -16.61
N ILE A 48 -12.70 2.22 -15.92
CA ILE A 48 -12.78 3.15 -14.80
C ILE A 48 -13.19 2.36 -13.56
N MET A 49 -12.39 2.46 -12.49
CA MET A 49 -12.71 1.89 -11.20
C MET A 49 -13.79 2.72 -10.50
N GLY A 50 -14.95 2.10 -10.24
CA GLY A 50 -15.99 2.63 -9.35
C GLY A 50 -15.84 2.01 -7.97
N LEU A 51 -15.62 2.84 -6.94
CA LEU A 51 -15.46 2.37 -5.56
C LEU A 51 -16.82 2.08 -4.91
N SER A 52 -16.89 0.97 -4.18
CA SER A 52 -17.94 0.71 -3.19
C SER A 52 -17.70 1.52 -1.92
N ASP A 53 -18.61 1.42 -0.95
CA ASP A 53 -18.43 1.98 0.40
C ASP A 53 -17.16 1.42 1.07
N VAL A 54 -16.92 0.11 0.94
CA VAL A 54 -15.69 -0.54 1.41
C VAL A 54 -14.46 -0.01 0.66
N GLY A 55 -14.56 0.17 -0.66
CA GLY A 55 -13.49 0.75 -1.47
C GLY A 55 -13.12 2.17 -1.08
N CYS A 56 -14.11 2.99 -0.68
CA CYS A 56 -13.88 4.33 -0.15
C CYS A 56 -13.08 4.27 1.16
N VAL A 57 -13.40 3.36 2.06
CA VAL A 57 -12.62 3.15 3.30
C VAL A 57 -11.17 2.76 2.99
N ILE A 58 -10.95 1.87 2.03
CA ILE A 58 -9.59 1.47 1.63
C ILE A 58 -8.77 2.68 1.17
N ARG A 59 -9.37 3.55 0.35
CA ARG A 59 -8.71 4.78 -0.11
C ARG A 59 -8.36 5.70 1.05
N GLU A 60 -9.34 5.96 1.93
CA GLU A 60 -9.16 6.87 3.06
C GLU A 60 -8.08 6.38 4.03
N GLU A 61 -8.10 5.11 4.40
CA GLU A 61 -7.10 4.54 5.31
C GLU A 61 -5.72 4.41 4.63
N TRP A 62 -5.68 4.23 3.30
CA TRP A 62 -4.41 4.22 2.54
C TRP A 62 -3.75 5.59 2.64
N GLU A 63 -4.48 6.65 2.32
CA GLU A 63 -4.01 8.05 2.39
C GLU A 63 -3.66 8.45 3.83
N ARG A 64 -4.42 7.97 4.82
CA ARG A 64 -4.17 8.22 6.24
C ARG A 64 -2.81 7.69 6.71
N ASN A 65 -2.25 6.65 6.09
CA ASN A 65 -0.93 6.13 6.48
C ASN A 65 0.17 7.20 6.38
N ALA A 66 0.15 8.05 5.34
CA ALA A 66 1.13 9.12 5.16
C ALA A 66 0.99 10.24 6.21
N ILE A 67 -0.22 10.45 6.74
CA ILE A 67 -0.49 11.48 7.75
C ILE A 67 0.00 11.01 9.13
N LEU A 68 -0.21 9.73 9.44
CA LEU A 68 0.09 9.17 10.77
C LEU A 68 1.57 8.81 10.97
N ARG A 69 2.34 8.68 9.89
CA ARG A 69 3.70 8.13 9.93
C ARG A 69 4.66 9.01 9.13
N PRO A 70 5.42 9.90 9.79
CA PRO A 70 6.33 10.83 9.11
C PRO A 70 7.49 10.12 8.39
N ASP A 71 7.78 8.88 8.75
CA ASP A 71 8.76 7.97 8.13
C ASP A 71 8.25 7.29 6.84
N ILE A 72 6.99 7.56 6.45
CA ILE A 72 6.37 6.96 5.27
C ILE A 72 5.95 8.03 4.27
N GLN A 73 6.31 7.79 3.01
CA GLN A 73 5.76 8.54 1.89
C GLN A 73 5.04 7.58 0.94
N LEU A 74 3.89 8.00 0.42
CA LEU A 74 3.12 7.21 -0.54
C LEU A 74 3.39 7.71 -1.96
N GLY A 75 3.66 6.77 -2.87
CA GLY A 75 3.75 7.02 -4.30
C GLY A 75 2.40 6.79 -5.00
N LEU A 76 2.44 6.40 -6.27
CA LEU A 76 1.23 6.02 -7.00
C LEU A 76 0.60 4.76 -6.39
N SER A 77 -0.73 4.72 -6.41
CA SER A 77 -1.52 3.56 -6.02
C SER A 77 -2.76 3.43 -6.90
N VAL A 78 -3.28 2.21 -7.02
CA VAL A 78 -4.54 1.91 -7.68
C VAL A 78 -5.32 0.91 -6.84
N ILE A 79 -6.59 1.22 -6.61
CA ILE A 79 -7.56 0.29 -6.02
C ILE A 79 -8.24 -0.42 -7.18
N MET A 80 -8.25 -1.74 -7.09
CA MET A 80 -8.91 -2.67 -7.99
C MET A 80 -10.08 -3.33 -7.23
N PRO A 81 -11.01 -4.02 -7.89
CA PRO A 81 -12.18 -4.61 -7.24
C PRO A 81 -11.87 -5.42 -5.96
N ASN A 82 -10.77 -6.16 -5.94
CA ASN A 82 -10.42 -7.09 -4.85
C ASN A 82 -9.01 -6.90 -4.28
N HIS A 83 -8.27 -5.88 -4.70
CA HIS A 83 -6.93 -5.61 -4.20
C HIS A 83 -6.55 -4.15 -4.36
N ILE A 84 -5.50 -3.74 -3.67
CA ILE A 84 -4.84 -2.45 -3.87
C ILE A 84 -3.38 -2.70 -4.24
N HIS A 85 -2.90 -1.98 -5.25
CA HIS A 85 -1.48 -1.82 -5.56
C HIS A 85 -1.01 -0.44 -5.10
N GLY A 86 0.20 -0.34 -4.58
CA GLY A 86 0.76 0.94 -4.17
C GLY A 86 2.27 0.95 -4.11
N ILE A 87 2.84 2.13 -4.31
CA ILE A 87 4.26 2.39 -4.05
C ILE A 87 4.36 3.04 -2.67
N MET A 88 5.30 2.57 -1.85
CA MET A 88 5.56 3.12 -0.53
C MET A 88 7.06 3.28 -0.30
N TYR A 89 7.46 4.46 0.16
CA TYR A 89 8.82 4.76 0.60
C TYR A 89 8.84 4.69 2.12
N ILE A 90 9.79 3.94 2.66
CA ILE A 90 10.07 3.87 4.09
C ILE A 90 11.47 4.42 4.29
N ASP A 91 11.57 5.56 4.98
CA ASP A 91 12.86 6.13 5.33
C ASP A 91 13.56 5.20 6.33
N ALA A 92 14.87 4.98 6.15
CA ALA A 92 15.65 4.26 7.14
C ALA A 92 15.68 5.10 8.41
N VAL A 93 14.88 4.72 9.40
CA VAL A 93 15.00 5.30 10.74
C VAL A 93 16.38 4.87 11.24
N GLU A 94 17.29 5.82 11.46
CA GLU A 94 18.46 5.61 12.30
C GLU A 94 17.93 5.31 13.71
N ILE A 95 17.58 4.05 13.96
CA ILE A 95 17.21 3.59 15.29
C ILE A 95 18.50 3.58 16.09
N ASP A 96 18.76 4.70 16.77
CA ASP A 96 19.69 4.72 17.89
C ASP A 96 19.25 3.62 18.86
N ARG A 97 20.05 2.55 18.93
CA ARG A 97 19.70 1.26 19.59
C ARG A 97 19.41 1.41 21.10
N TRP A 98 19.60 2.61 21.66
CA TRP A 98 19.40 2.94 23.07
C TRP A 98 18.15 3.78 23.39
N SER A 99 17.41 4.27 22.38
CA SER A 99 16.50 5.41 22.57
C SER A 99 15.03 5.14 22.19
N ILE A 100 14.52 3.91 22.34
CA ILE A 100 13.05 3.68 22.24
C ILE A 100 12.39 4.09 23.55
N SER A 101 12.03 5.36 23.68
CA SER A 101 10.94 5.77 24.57
C SER A 101 9.61 5.54 23.83
N PRO A 102 8.66 4.76 24.38
CA PRO A 102 7.42 4.35 23.71
C PRO A 102 6.36 5.48 23.65
N ARG A 103 6.75 6.72 23.33
CA ARG A 103 5.88 7.89 23.47
C ARG A 103 4.81 8.08 22.39
N SER A 104 4.79 7.29 21.31
CA SER A 104 3.70 7.33 20.31
C SER A 104 2.73 6.15 20.38
N ILE A 105 2.89 5.24 21.36
CA ILE A 105 1.88 4.21 21.69
C ILE A 105 1.13 4.65 22.96
N GLN A 106 0.34 5.71 22.85
CA GLN A 106 -0.68 6.07 23.83
C GLN A 106 -2.01 5.98 23.07
N GLN A 107 -3.05 5.24 23.45
CA GLN A 107 -3.51 4.69 24.72
C GLN A 107 -4.34 3.45 24.36
N SER A 108 -4.22 2.31 25.07
CA SER A 108 -5.32 1.33 25.28
C SER A 108 -4.90 0.07 26.04
N ILE A 109 -3.60 -0.21 26.25
CA ILE A 109 -3.20 -1.44 26.95
C ILE A 109 -2.35 -1.06 28.15
N SER A 110 -2.86 -1.32 29.35
CA SER A 110 -2.12 -1.19 30.61
C SER A 110 -0.74 -1.82 30.45
N GLY A 111 0.31 -1.07 30.79
CA GLY A 111 1.71 -1.49 30.61
C GLY A 111 2.04 -2.84 31.26
N ALA A 112 1.25 -3.29 32.24
CA ALA A 112 1.36 -4.59 32.87
C ALA A 112 0.99 -5.78 31.95
N VAL A 113 0.10 -5.62 30.97
CA VAL A 113 -0.27 -6.70 30.04
C VAL A 113 0.80 -6.86 28.95
N ALA A 114 1.53 -5.78 28.64
CA ALA A 114 2.58 -5.77 27.64
C ALA A 114 3.80 -6.63 28.01
N SER A 115 4.09 -6.80 29.30
CA SER A 115 5.18 -7.65 29.80
C SER A 115 4.81 -9.13 29.93
N CYS A 116 3.52 -9.45 30.00
CA CYS A 116 3.05 -10.81 30.31
C CYS A 116 2.76 -11.67 29.08
N ILE A 117 2.71 -11.07 27.88
CA ILE A 117 2.45 -11.81 26.63
C ILE A 117 3.61 -11.53 25.68
N PRO A 118 4.46 -12.54 25.36
CA PRO A 118 5.46 -12.43 24.32
C PRO A 118 4.76 -12.49 22.96
N LEU A 119 3.97 -11.46 22.64
CA LEU A 119 3.54 -11.22 21.28
C LEU A 119 4.82 -10.91 20.50
N ALA A 120 5.10 -11.68 19.45
CA ALA A 120 6.13 -11.35 18.47
C ALA A 120 5.75 -10.00 17.82
N ARG A 121 6.09 -8.90 18.49
CA ARG A 121 5.78 -7.55 18.04
C ARG A 121 6.70 -7.26 16.87
N ARG A 122 6.14 -7.18 15.66
CA ARG A 122 6.84 -6.69 14.47
C ARG A 122 7.41 -5.30 14.80
N ARG A 123 8.64 -5.02 14.39
CA ARG A 123 9.30 -3.75 14.74
C ARG A 123 8.48 -2.59 14.14
N ALA A 124 8.29 -1.53 14.92
CA ALA A 124 7.70 -0.31 14.39
C ALA A 124 8.60 0.23 13.25
N GLY A 125 7.99 0.66 12.15
CA GLY A 125 8.71 1.13 10.95
C GLY A 125 9.01 0.05 9.90
N GLU A 126 8.79 -1.23 10.19
CA GLU A 126 8.91 -2.28 9.15
C GLU A 126 7.65 -2.33 8.28
N LEU A 127 7.83 -2.58 6.97
CA LEU A 127 6.74 -2.74 5.99
C LEU A 127 5.61 -3.65 6.53
N GLY A 128 5.97 -4.81 7.08
CA GLY A 128 4.99 -5.76 7.59
C GLY A 128 4.20 -5.25 8.80
N SER A 129 4.75 -4.35 9.60
CA SER A 129 4.04 -3.70 10.70
C SER A 129 3.06 -2.65 10.18
N ILE A 130 3.48 -1.86 9.18
CA ILE A 130 2.66 -0.85 8.52
C ILE A 130 1.45 -1.49 7.85
N ILE A 131 1.66 -2.55 7.06
CA ILE A 131 0.58 -3.25 6.36
C ILE A 131 -0.38 -3.92 7.35
N ALA A 132 0.12 -4.46 8.47
CA ALA A 132 -0.75 -5.03 9.50
C ALA A 132 -1.65 -3.97 10.15
N GLN A 133 -1.09 -2.80 10.47
CA GLN A 133 -1.86 -1.68 11.02
C GLN A 133 -2.89 -1.14 10.02
N PHE A 134 -2.50 -0.99 8.74
CA PHE A 134 -3.42 -0.61 7.68
C PHE A 134 -4.59 -1.59 7.55
N LYS A 135 -4.31 -2.90 7.42
CA LYS A 135 -5.35 -3.94 7.35
C LYS A 135 -6.28 -3.89 8.57
N GLY A 136 -5.73 -3.72 9.77
CA GLY A 136 -6.49 -3.63 11.01
C GLY A 136 -7.39 -2.39 11.08
N ALA A 137 -6.90 -1.23 10.67
CA ALA A 137 -7.69 0.01 10.61
C ALA A 137 -8.86 -0.12 9.63
N CYS A 138 -8.59 -0.63 8.42
CA CYS A 138 -9.63 -0.92 7.43
C CYS A 138 -10.68 -1.90 7.97
N THR A 139 -10.25 -3.07 8.48
CA THR A 139 -11.18 -4.07 9.01
C THR A 139 -12.05 -3.51 10.13
N LYS A 140 -11.49 -2.69 11.03
CA LYS A 140 -12.26 -2.04 12.09
C LYS A 140 -13.32 -1.10 11.53
N HIS A 141 -12.96 -0.24 10.58
CA HIS A 141 -13.88 0.71 9.97
C HIS A 141 -14.97 0.00 9.16
N ILE A 142 -14.58 -0.96 8.31
CA ILE A 142 -15.48 -1.77 7.47
C ILE A 142 -16.46 -2.57 8.33
N SER A 143 -15.99 -3.19 9.41
CA SER A 143 -16.86 -3.93 10.34
C SER A 143 -17.84 -3.01 11.06
N ALA A 144 -17.46 -1.79 11.42
CA ALA A 144 -18.36 -0.81 12.03
C ALA A 144 -19.48 -0.34 11.08
N MET A 145 -19.27 -0.47 9.76
CA MET A 145 -20.28 -0.20 8.74
C MET A 145 -21.21 -1.40 8.49
N GLY A 146 -21.01 -2.53 9.17
CA GLY A 146 -21.85 -3.72 9.07
C GLY A 146 -21.32 -4.82 8.13
N TYR A 147 -20.17 -4.63 7.48
CA TYR A 147 -19.56 -5.63 6.61
C TYR A 147 -18.68 -6.62 7.39
N THR A 148 -19.29 -7.48 8.22
CA THR A 148 -18.56 -8.40 9.11
C THR A 148 -17.85 -9.54 8.41
N ASP A 149 -18.29 -9.90 7.20
CA ASP A 149 -17.70 -10.98 6.40
C ASP A 149 -16.45 -10.54 5.61
N PHE A 150 -16.14 -9.24 5.64
CA PHE A 150 -14.94 -8.72 5.00
C PHE A 150 -13.68 -9.29 5.67
N ALA A 151 -12.80 -9.85 4.84
CA ALA A 151 -11.51 -10.34 5.28
C ALA A 151 -10.41 -10.04 4.27
N TRP A 152 -9.19 -9.88 4.76
CA TRP A 152 -7.99 -9.80 3.94
C TRP A 152 -7.42 -11.19 3.67
N GLN A 153 -6.70 -11.34 2.56
CA GLN A 153 -5.75 -12.44 2.43
C GLN A 153 -4.70 -12.33 3.56
N ARG A 154 -4.25 -13.47 4.12
CA ARG A 154 -3.35 -13.51 5.28
C ARG A 154 -2.08 -12.67 5.07
N ASN A 155 -1.42 -12.84 3.93
CA ASN A 155 -0.20 -12.13 3.59
C ASN A 155 -0.47 -10.94 2.66
N TYR A 156 0.59 -10.24 2.33
CA TYR A 156 0.63 -9.26 1.24
C TYR A 156 1.84 -9.61 0.37
N HIS A 157 1.90 -8.92 -0.75
CA HIS A 157 2.87 -9.12 -1.80
C HIS A 157 3.73 -7.85 -1.86
N ASP A 158 5.06 -7.96 -1.84
CA ASP A 158 5.95 -6.81 -1.88
C ASP A 158 7.22 -7.03 -2.70
N HIS A 159 7.67 -5.96 -3.36
CA HIS A 159 8.84 -5.93 -4.21
C HIS A 159 9.64 -4.67 -3.97
N ILE A 160 10.95 -4.79 -3.76
CA ILE A 160 11.84 -3.64 -3.58
C ILE A 160 12.17 -3.05 -4.96
N ILE A 161 11.84 -1.78 -5.17
CA ILE A 161 12.14 -1.06 -6.40
C ILE A 161 13.55 -0.49 -6.31
N ARG A 162 14.48 -1.03 -7.11
CA ARG A 162 15.92 -0.76 -6.98
C ARG A 162 16.45 0.32 -7.92
N ASP A 163 15.73 0.60 -8.99
CA ASP A 163 16.17 1.57 -10.00
C ASP A 163 14.99 2.29 -10.67
N LYS A 164 15.35 3.29 -11.48
CA LYS A 164 14.41 4.15 -12.18
C LYS A 164 13.62 3.43 -13.28
N TYR A 165 14.21 2.42 -13.92
CA TYR A 165 13.52 1.66 -14.96
C TYR A 165 12.38 0.85 -14.35
N ALA A 166 12.68 0.08 -13.30
CA ALA A 166 11.69 -0.66 -12.55
C ALA A 166 10.60 0.26 -11.98
N TYR A 167 10.99 1.41 -11.43
CA TYR A 167 10.06 2.41 -10.95
C TYR A 167 9.07 2.88 -12.03
N ASN A 168 9.58 3.32 -13.18
CA ASN A 168 8.73 3.83 -14.28
C ASN A 168 7.79 2.74 -14.81
N ALA A 169 8.27 1.50 -14.92
CA ALA A 169 7.45 0.39 -15.37
C ALA A 169 6.31 0.10 -14.37
N ILE A 170 6.60 0.11 -13.06
CA ILE A 170 5.58 -0.05 -12.02
C ILE A 170 4.58 1.10 -12.02
N GLU A 171 5.02 2.35 -12.19
CA GLU A 171 4.10 3.50 -12.34
C GLU A 171 3.17 3.29 -13.55
N GLN A 172 3.72 2.85 -14.68
CA GLN A 172 2.93 2.56 -15.88
C GLN A 172 1.91 1.44 -15.64
N TYR A 173 2.35 0.34 -15.00
CA TYR A 173 1.47 -0.76 -14.63
C TYR A 173 0.29 -0.27 -13.78
N ILE A 174 0.54 0.49 -12.72
CA ILE A 174 -0.50 1.03 -11.83
C ILE A 174 -1.51 1.89 -12.61
N VAL A 175 -1.05 2.74 -13.52
CA VAL A 175 -1.91 3.65 -14.30
C VAL A 175 -2.78 2.92 -15.31
N GLU A 176 -2.25 1.85 -15.90
CA GLU A 176 -2.91 1.08 -16.95
C GLU A 176 -3.79 -0.04 -16.39
N ASN A 177 -3.59 -0.45 -15.14
CA ASN A 177 -4.21 -1.63 -14.55
C ASN A 177 -5.74 -1.67 -14.68
N PRO A 178 -6.49 -0.58 -14.40
CA PRO A 178 -7.95 -0.60 -14.54
C PRO A 178 -8.42 -0.80 -15.97
N ARG A 179 -7.67 -0.29 -16.96
CA ARG A 179 -7.99 -0.51 -18.38
C ARG A 179 -7.67 -1.91 -18.83
N ARG A 180 -6.52 -2.41 -18.38
CA ARG A 180 -6.08 -3.76 -18.66
C ARG A 180 -7.16 -4.73 -18.17
N PHE A 181 -7.69 -4.59 -16.95
CA PHE A 181 -8.71 -5.49 -16.38
C PHE A 181 -9.85 -5.93 -17.33
N GLU A 182 -10.31 -5.07 -18.23
CA GLU A 182 -11.41 -5.40 -19.16
C GLU A 182 -11.01 -6.25 -20.37
N SER A 183 -9.72 -6.32 -20.72
CA SER A 183 -9.28 -7.07 -21.91
C SER A 183 -9.08 -8.58 -21.69
N GLY A 184 -9.39 -9.13 -20.50
CA GLY A 184 -9.40 -10.57 -20.19
C GLY A 184 -8.04 -11.27 -20.00
N GLU A 185 -6.91 -10.58 -20.09
CA GLU A 185 -5.57 -11.06 -19.72
C GLU A 185 -5.47 -11.40 -18.21
N SER A 186 -4.44 -12.14 -17.81
CA SER A 186 -4.23 -12.48 -16.39
C SER A 186 -3.69 -11.27 -15.62
N TYR A 187 -4.56 -10.44 -15.04
CA TYR A 187 -4.19 -9.16 -14.41
C TYR A 187 -3.75 -9.24 -12.95
N ASP A 188 -4.05 -10.36 -12.29
CA ASP A 188 -3.78 -10.59 -10.86
C ASP A 188 -2.33 -10.94 -10.54
N GLN A 189 -1.44 -10.85 -11.53
CA GLN A 189 -0.04 -11.26 -11.47
C GLN A 189 0.90 -10.11 -11.84
N PRO A 190 1.01 -9.04 -11.02
CA PRO A 190 2.06 -8.04 -11.20
C PRO A 190 3.46 -8.66 -11.27
N TRP A 191 3.63 -9.85 -10.70
CA TRP A 191 4.88 -10.60 -10.67
C TRP A 191 5.40 -11.05 -12.03
N VAL A 192 4.52 -11.38 -12.98
CA VAL A 192 4.95 -11.72 -14.35
C VAL A 192 5.61 -10.48 -14.96
N TYR A 193 4.98 -9.32 -14.78
CA TYR A 193 5.49 -8.03 -15.24
C TYR A 193 6.80 -7.64 -14.51
N LEU A 194 6.89 -7.86 -13.19
CA LEU A 194 8.08 -7.56 -12.39
C LEU A 194 9.26 -8.48 -12.69
N GLN A 195 9.04 -9.77 -12.95
CA GLN A 195 10.10 -10.69 -13.35
C GLN A 195 10.72 -10.32 -14.70
N GLU A 196 9.91 -9.87 -15.66
CA GLU A 196 10.40 -9.36 -16.94
C GLU A 196 11.19 -8.06 -16.78
N ILE A 197 10.78 -7.19 -15.85
CA ILE A 197 11.50 -5.96 -15.51
C ILE A 197 12.88 -6.30 -14.93
N ASP A 198 12.94 -7.16 -13.90
CA ASP A 198 14.17 -7.52 -13.21
C ASP A 198 15.22 -8.11 -14.17
N GLN A 199 14.79 -9.01 -15.08
CA GLN A 199 15.65 -9.61 -16.09
C GLN A 199 16.25 -8.56 -17.05
N ARG A 200 15.46 -7.55 -17.45
CA ARG A 200 15.91 -6.48 -18.36
C ARG A 200 16.85 -5.48 -17.67
N SER A 201 16.64 -5.18 -16.38
CA SER A 201 17.54 -4.35 -15.58
C SER A 201 18.91 -4.99 -15.36
N ILE A 202 18.99 -6.32 -15.32
CA ILE A 202 20.27 -7.06 -15.23
C ILE A 202 21.01 -7.02 -16.58
N SER A 203 20.28 -7.11 -17.71
CA SER A 203 20.87 -7.13 -19.06
C SER A 203 21.37 -5.76 -19.55
N THR A 204 21.05 -4.67 -18.86
CA THR A 204 21.42 -3.29 -19.26
C THR A 204 22.56 -2.69 -18.42
N ARG A 205 23.19 -3.50 -17.56
CA ARG A 205 24.46 -3.18 -16.88
C ARG A 205 25.62 -3.87 -17.58
#